data_AF-A0A7C4K0E8-F1
#
_entry.id   AF-A0A7C4K0E8-F1
#
_cell.length_a   1.000
_cell.length_b   1.000
_cell.length_c   1.000
_cell.angle_alpha   90.00
_cell.angle_beta   90.00
_cell.angle_gamma   90.00
#
_symmetry.space_group_name_H-M   'P 1'
#
loop_
_entity.id
_entity.type
_entity.pdbx_description
1 polymer ?
#
loop_
_entity_poly.entity_id
_entity_poly.type
_entity_poly.pdbx_seq_one_letter_code
_entity_poly.pdbx_strand_id
1 'polypeptide(L)'
;MSFYLVLILILFLQSAVLVEIFKSYLFVPDLLLCFLFLSNLRGQINYGKGFLSALLLDILQGSFGWHASGKLLALMVLDLLKKRFYIDNTPTLIMAYTVLALIEHTYRHILFSVKYYYPLEFYAMLAGFIAELLAVYYFGKRVIKSKDET
;
A
#
# COMPACT_ATOMS: atom_id res chain seq x y z
N MET A 1 -4.84 3.57 19.81
CA MET A 1 -6.24 3.49 19.35
C MET A 1 -6.47 4.05 17.95
N SER A 2 -5.91 5.22 17.60
CA SER A 2 -6.10 5.83 16.27
C SER A 2 -5.69 4.93 15.08
N PHE A 3 -4.56 4.22 15.17
CA PHE A 3 -4.08 3.35 14.08
C PHE A 3 -5.09 2.25 13.69
N TYR A 4 -5.63 1.53 14.67
CA TYR A 4 -6.57 0.43 14.40
C TYR A 4 -7.93 0.93 13.89
N LEU A 5 -8.38 2.11 14.33
CA LEU A 5 -9.60 2.72 13.80
C LEU A 5 -9.44 3.13 12.34
N VAL A 6 -8.31 3.76 11.99
CA VAL A 6 -8.00 4.11 10.60
C VAL A 6 -7.81 2.84 9.76
N LEU A 7 -7.17 1.82 10.31
CA LEU A 7 -7.03 0.52 9.66
C LEU A 7 -8.38 -0.08 9.30
N ILE A 8 -9.31 -0.18 10.25
CA ILE A 8 -10.64 -0.76 10.01
C ILE A 8 -11.38 0.02 8.92
N LEU A 9 -11.31 1.36 8.96
CA LEU A 9 -11.92 2.22 7.94
C LEU A 9 -11.33 1.93 6.55
N ILE A 10 -10.00 1.82 6.45
CA ILE A 10 -9.30 1.50 5.20
C ILE A 10 -9.71 0.13 4.68
N LEU A 11 -9.67 -0.89 5.55
CA LEU A 11 -10.02 -2.25 5.19
C LEU A 11 -11.46 -2.31 4.68
N PHE A 12 -12.40 -1.66 5.38
CA PHE A 12 -13.80 -1.58 4.97
C PHE A 12 -13.96 -0.90 3.62
N LEU A 13 -13.34 0.28 3.42
CA LEU A 13 -13.43 1.01 2.16
C LEU A 13 -12.84 0.21 1.00
N GLN A 14 -11.71 -0.46 1.24
CA GLN A 14 -11.00 -1.24 0.24
C GLN A 14 -11.76 -2.53 -0.10
N SER A 15 -12.25 -3.29 0.88
CA SER A 15 -12.91 -4.58 0.65
C SER A 15 -14.37 -4.46 0.22
N ALA A 16 -15.12 -3.48 0.73
CA ALA A 16 -16.56 -3.36 0.47
C ALA A 16 -16.86 -2.41 -0.70
N VAL A 17 -16.21 -1.24 -0.76
CA VAL A 17 -16.57 -0.19 -1.74
C VAL A 17 -15.73 -0.30 -3.00
N LEU A 18 -14.40 -0.34 -2.86
CA LEU A 18 -13.51 -0.27 -4.01
C LEU A 18 -13.51 -1.56 -4.84
N VAL A 19 -13.62 -2.73 -4.20
CA VAL A 19 -13.73 -4.01 -4.91
C VAL A 19 -14.96 -4.04 -5.82
N GLU A 20 -16.08 -3.48 -5.39
CA GLU A 20 -17.31 -3.45 -6.19
C GLU A 20 -17.15 -2.54 -7.43
N ILE A 21 -16.44 -1.41 -7.27
CA ILE A 21 -16.17 -0.46 -8.36
C ILE A 21 -15.18 -1.05 -9.39
N PHE A 22 -14.08 -1.64 -8.92
CA PHE A 22 -13.01 -2.16 -9.79
C PHE A 22 -13.22 -3.61 -10.23
N LYS A 23 -14.27 -4.28 -9.72
CA LYS A 23 -14.70 -5.66 -10.03
C LYS A 23 -13.68 -6.77 -9.73
N SER A 24 -12.43 -6.42 -9.39
CA SER A 24 -11.36 -7.36 -9.10
C SER A 24 -10.44 -6.80 -8.02
N TYR A 25 -10.14 -7.63 -7.02
CA TYR A 25 -9.21 -7.33 -5.91
C TYR A 25 -7.81 -6.91 -6.39
N LEU A 26 -7.42 -7.31 -7.61
CA LEU A 26 -6.08 -7.07 -8.10
C LEU A 26 -5.84 -5.60 -8.49
N PHE A 27 -6.89 -4.95 -9.01
CA PHE A 27 -6.83 -3.60 -9.57
C PHE A 27 -7.33 -2.51 -8.60
N VAL A 28 -7.81 -2.93 -7.43
CA VAL A 28 -8.25 -2.02 -6.37
C VAL A 28 -7.07 -1.19 -5.88
N PRO A 29 -7.23 0.15 -5.76
CA PRO A 29 -6.22 1.00 -5.13
C PRO A 29 -5.87 0.50 -3.74
N ASP A 30 -4.57 0.30 -3.50
CA ASP A 30 -4.07 -0.25 -2.26
C ASP A 30 -3.87 0.80 -1.18
N LEU A 31 -4.99 1.21 -0.59
CA LEU A 31 -5.01 2.18 0.50
C LEU A 31 -4.27 1.67 1.74
N LEU A 32 -4.24 0.36 1.97
CA LEU A 32 -3.44 -0.24 3.04
C LEU A 32 -1.95 -0.01 2.81
N LEU A 33 -1.45 -0.20 1.58
CA LEU A 33 -0.06 0.08 1.24
C LEU A 33 0.30 1.55 1.45
N CYS A 34 -0.55 2.47 0.99
CA CYS A 34 -0.40 3.91 1.21
C CYS A 34 -0.26 4.21 2.72
N PHE A 35 -1.15 3.64 3.53
CA PHE A 35 -1.17 3.87 4.97
C PHE A 35 0.05 3.26 5.68
N LEU A 36 0.45 2.05 5.31
CA LEU A 36 1.64 1.40 5.86
C LEU A 36 2.91 2.16 5.47
N PHE A 37 3.00 2.63 4.23
CA PHE A 37 4.11 3.47 3.78
C PHE A 37 4.20 4.75 4.61
N LEU A 38 3.11 5.54 4.65
CA LEU A 38 3.11 6.83 5.36
C LEU A 38 3.32 6.68 6.87
N SER A 39 2.75 5.65 7.50
CA SER A 39 2.91 5.41 8.94
C SER A 39 4.32 4.92 9.31
N ASN A 40 5.02 4.23 8.41
CA ASN A 40 6.39 3.76 8.63
C ASN A 40 7.46 4.66 8.00
N LEU A 41 7.10 5.79 7.38
CA LEU A 41 8.06 6.79 6.91
C LEU A 41 8.94 7.29 8.07
N ARG A 42 8.34 7.52 9.25
CA ARG A 42 9.02 8.00 10.45
C ARG A 42 9.30 6.84 11.41
N GLY A 43 10.52 6.76 11.94
CA GLY A 43 10.90 5.78 12.96
C GLY A 43 11.23 4.37 12.42
N GLN A 44 11.20 3.37 13.29
CA GLN A 44 11.47 1.97 12.93
C GLN A 44 10.27 1.33 12.23
N ILE A 45 10.56 0.44 11.27
CA ILE A 45 9.51 -0.27 10.56
C ILE A 45 8.84 -1.28 11.47
N ASN A 46 7.51 -1.19 11.57
CA ASN A 46 6.71 -2.09 12.39
C ASN A 46 6.17 -3.26 11.55
N TYR A 47 7.00 -4.28 11.38
CA TYR A 47 6.63 -5.51 10.64
C TYR A 47 5.42 -6.22 11.23
N GLY A 48 5.26 -6.24 12.57
CA GLY A 48 4.13 -6.90 13.22
C GLY A 48 2.79 -6.26 12.89
N LYS A 49 2.71 -4.92 12.92
CA LYS A 49 1.51 -4.20 12.52
C LYS A 49 1.22 -4.36 11.03
N GLY A 50 2.26 -4.29 10.20
CA GLY A 50 2.15 -4.53 8.75
C GLY A 50 1.57 -5.91 8.44
N PHE A 51 2.16 -6.96 9.02
CA PHE A 51 1.70 -8.33 8.85
C PHE A 51 0.25 -8.52 9.31
N LEU A 52 -0.07 -8.09 10.53
CA LEU A 52 -1.42 -8.27 11.09
C LEU A 52 -2.48 -7.55 10.24
N SER A 53 -2.18 -6.33 9.78
CA SER A 53 -3.08 -5.56 8.93
C SER A 53 -3.33 -6.21 7.57
N ALA A 54 -2.29 -6.77 6.98
CA ALA A 54 -2.38 -7.42 5.68
C ALA A 54 -3.04 -8.80 5.77
N LEU A 55 -2.81 -9.52 6.86
CA LEU A 55 -3.48 -10.78 7.15
C LEU A 55 -4.99 -10.60 7.39
N LEU A 56 -5.39 -9.50 8.05
CA LEU A 56 -6.81 -9.15 8.17
C LEU A 56 -7.44 -8.88 6.80
N LEU A 57 -6.72 -8.19 5.90
CA LEU A 57 -7.20 -7.96 4.53
C LEU A 57 -7.32 -9.27 3.75
N ASP A 58 -6.34 -10.16 3.88
CA ASP A 58 -6.37 -11.51 3.31
C ASP A 58 -7.59 -12.31 3.77
N ILE A 59 -7.94 -12.26 5.07
CA ILE A 59 -9.15 -12.92 5.61
C ILE A 59 -10.42 -12.31 5.01
N LEU A 60 -10.51 -10.98 4.94
CA LEU A 60 -11.70 -10.28 4.44
C LEU A 60 -11.95 -10.51 2.94
N GLN A 61 -10.89 -10.62 2.16
CA GLN A 61 -10.96 -10.76 0.70
C GLN A 61 -10.82 -12.21 0.23
N GLY A 62 -10.55 -13.16 1.14
CA GLY A 62 -10.29 -14.56 0.79
C GLY A 62 -9.00 -14.75 -0.01
N SER A 63 -8.08 -13.80 0.04
CA SER A 63 -6.77 -13.85 -0.59
C SER A 63 -5.83 -14.64 0.32
N PHE A 64 -5.38 -15.81 -0.14
CA PHE A 64 -4.60 -16.78 0.64
C PHE A 64 -3.17 -16.30 0.96
N GLY A 65 -3.01 -15.23 1.75
CA GLY A 65 -1.70 -14.73 2.20
C GLY A 65 -0.98 -13.80 1.22
N TRP A 66 -1.67 -13.34 0.19
CA TRP A 66 -1.06 -12.57 -0.90
C TRP A 66 -0.81 -11.12 -0.50
N HIS A 67 -1.75 -10.52 0.23
CA HIS A 67 -1.52 -9.19 0.79
C HIS A 67 -0.49 -9.28 1.90
N ALA A 68 -0.54 -10.28 2.79
CA ALA A 68 0.45 -10.44 3.84
C ALA A 68 1.89 -10.53 3.31
N SER A 69 2.14 -11.40 2.33
CA SER A 69 3.46 -11.53 1.70
C SER A 69 3.88 -10.27 0.92
N GLY A 70 2.98 -9.70 0.11
CA GLY A 70 3.26 -8.48 -0.67
C GLY A 70 3.56 -7.27 0.21
N LYS A 71 2.80 -7.05 1.29
CA LYS A 71 3.03 -5.95 2.24
C LYS A 71 4.30 -6.12 3.05
N LEU A 72 4.65 -7.35 3.43
CA LEU A 72 5.93 -7.62 4.07
C LEU A 72 7.10 -7.29 3.14
N LEU A 73 7.03 -7.70 1.87
CA LEU A 73 8.03 -7.37 0.86
C LEU A 73 8.16 -5.86 0.69
N ALA A 74 7.04 -5.15 0.57
CA ALA A 74 7.02 -3.69 0.48
C ALA A 74 7.69 -3.02 1.69
N LEU A 75 7.44 -3.50 2.91
CA LEU A 75 8.08 -2.98 4.12
C LEU A 75 9.58 -3.26 4.16
N MET A 76 10.04 -4.41 3.66
CA MET A 76 11.48 -4.69 3.53
C MET A 76 12.14 -3.74 2.53
N VAL A 77 11.51 -3.48 1.39
CA VAL A 77 12.00 -2.51 0.40
C VAL A 77 12.04 -1.10 1.01
N LEU A 78 11.02 -0.71 1.77
CA LEU A 78 11.00 0.56 2.48
C LEU A 78 12.16 0.68 3.48
N ASP A 79 12.50 -0.40 4.19
CA ASP A 79 13.65 -0.42 5.13
C ASP A 79 14.95 -0.12 4.40
N LEU A 80 15.15 -0.76 3.24
CA LEU A 80 16.32 -0.56 2.40
C LEU A 80 16.37 0.87 1.84
N LEU A 81 15.24 1.40 1.38
CA LEU A 81 15.15 2.75 0.85
C LEU A 81 15.47 3.79 1.94
N LYS A 82 14.93 3.64 3.14
CA LYS A 82 15.19 4.56 4.26
C LYS A 82 16.64 4.54 4.74
N LYS A 83 17.34 3.41 4.63
CA LYS A 83 18.77 3.33 4.97
C LYS A 83 19.67 4.07 3.99
N ARG A 84 19.21 4.24 2.73
CA ARG A 84 20.04 4.76 1.64
C ARG A 84 19.62 6.14 1.14
N PHE A 85 18.36 6.52 1.32
CA PHE A 85 17.78 7.75 0.79
C PHE A 85 17.03 8.54 1.87
N TYR A 86 17.19 9.86 1.82
CA TYR A 86 16.50 10.80 2.70
C TYR A 86 15.18 11.26 2.05
N ILE A 87 14.05 10.86 2.63
CA ILE A 87 12.70 11.12 2.09
C ILE A 87 12.13 12.39 2.75
N ASP A 88 12.59 13.54 2.27
CA ASP A 88 12.28 14.84 2.89
C ASP A 88 11.39 15.74 2.03
N ASN A 89 11.30 15.47 0.74
CA ASN A 89 10.56 16.31 -0.19
C ASN A 89 9.40 15.53 -0.82
N THR A 90 8.34 16.23 -1.19
CA THR A 90 7.17 15.62 -1.85
C THR A 90 7.56 14.77 -3.08
N PRO A 91 8.48 15.20 -3.96
CA PRO A 91 8.89 14.40 -5.11
C PRO A 91 9.61 13.10 -4.72
N THR A 92 10.48 13.13 -3.71
CA THR A 92 11.20 11.92 -3.26
C THR A 92 10.27 10.95 -2.55
N LEU A 93 9.25 11.46 -1.84
CA LEU A 93 8.19 10.65 -1.24
C LEU A 93 7.36 9.94 -2.30
N ILE A 94 6.90 10.65 -3.34
CA ILE A 94 6.16 10.07 -4.45
C ILE A 94 7.02 9.02 -5.17
N MET A 95 8.28 9.34 -5.46
CA MET A 95 9.18 8.43 -6.17
C MET A 95 9.44 7.14 -5.37
N ALA A 96 9.68 7.26 -4.06
CA ALA A 96 9.86 6.11 -3.18
C ALA A 96 8.59 5.23 -3.13
N TYR A 97 7.42 5.86 -3.02
CA TYR A 97 6.15 5.14 -3.07
C TYR A 97 5.94 4.44 -4.42
N THR A 98 6.18 5.12 -5.54
CA THR A 98 6.06 4.56 -6.89
C THR A 98 6.89 3.28 -7.04
N VAL A 99 8.16 3.30 -6.62
CA VAL A 99 9.04 2.12 -6.69
C VAL A 99 8.47 0.98 -5.84
N LEU A 100 8.07 1.28 -4.61
CA LEU A 100 7.56 0.29 -3.67
C LEU A 100 6.23 -0.32 -4.14
N ALA A 101 5.30 0.51 -4.62
CA ALA A 101 4.04 0.09 -5.17
C ALA A 101 4.23 -0.75 -6.44
N LEU A 102 5.09 -0.34 -7.38
CA LEU A 102 5.37 -1.13 -8.58
C LEU A 102 5.88 -2.54 -8.25
N ILE A 103 6.80 -2.65 -7.28
CA ILE A 103 7.32 -3.94 -6.84
C ILE A 103 6.22 -4.79 -6.19
N GLU A 104 5.43 -4.22 -5.28
CA GLU A 104 4.37 -4.97 -4.58
C GLU A 104 3.24 -5.40 -5.52
N HIS A 105 2.75 -4.50 -6.38
CA HIS A 105 1.70 -4.79 -7.35
C HIS A 105 2.15 -5.84 -8.37
N THR A 106 3.41 -5.76 -8.84
CA THR A 106 3.98 -6.77 -9.75
C THR A 106 4.10 -8.12 -9.06
N TYR A 107 4.59 -8.14 -7.82
CA TYR A 107 4.68 -9.37 -7.03
C TYR A 107 3.29 -10.01 -6.81
N ARG A 108 2.30 -9.21 -6.40
CA ARG A 108 0.92 -9.67 -6.22
C ARG A 108 0.31 -10.16 -7.52
N HIS A 109 0.55 -9.45 -8.63
CA HIS A 109 0.08 -9.87 -9.94
C HIS A 109 0.68 -11.23 -10.35
N ILE A 110 1.98 -11.44 -10.16
CA ILE A 110 2.62 -12.73 -10.43
C ILE A 110 1.98 -13.85 -9.59
N LEU A 111 1.81 -13.63 -8.28
CA LEU A 111 1.17 -14.63 -7.40
C LEU A 111 -0.27 -14.95 -7.81
N PHE A 112 -1.03 -13.94 -8.21
CA PHE A 112 -2.41 -14.12 -8.65
C PHE A 112 -2.50 -14.84 -9.99
N SER A 113 -1.68 -14.43 -10.96
CA SER A 113 -1.68 -14.96 -12.32
C SER A 113 -1.23 -16.43 -12.36
N VAL A 114 -0.31 -16.83 -11.48
CA VAL A 114 0.08 -18.25 -11.32
C VAL A 114 -1.10 -19.13 -10.88
N LYS A 115 -2.05 -18.59 -10.11
CA LYS A 115 -3.18 -19.36 -9.57
C LYS A 115 -4.45 -19.28 -10.43
N TYR A 116 -4.76 -18.11 -10.98
CA TYR A 116 -6.07 -17.84 -11.59
C TYR A 116 -6.03 -17.52 -13.09
N TYR A 117 -4.86 -17.48 -13.74
CA TYR A 117 -4.71 -17.20 -15.19
C TYR A 117 -5.54 -16.00 -15.66
N TYR A 118 -5.59 -14.94 -14.85
CA TYR A 118 -6.50 -13.82 -15.06
C TYR A 118 -5.91 -12.78 -16.03
N PRO A 119 -6.70 -12.23 -16.98
CA PRO A 119 -6.20 -11.25 -17.94
C PRO A 119 -5.81 -9.92 -17.26
N LEU A 120 -4.69 -9.35 -17.69
CA LEU A 120 -4.19 -8.10 -17.15
C LEU A 120 -5.00 -6.91 -17.72
N GLU A 121 -5.82 -6.27 -16.89
CA GLU A 121 -6.54 -5.05 -17.26
C GLU A 121 -5.69 -3.81 -16.98
N PHE A 122 -4.91 -3.40 -17.97
CA PHE A 122 -3.94 -2.31 -17.84
C PHE A 122 -4.59 -0.99 -17.38
N TYR A 123 -5.76 -0.62 -17.93
CA TYR A 123 -6.44 0.62 -17.59
C TYR A 123 -6.94 0.66 -16.14
N ALA A 124 -7.47 -0.46 -15.64
CA ALA A 124 -7.93 -0.57 -14.26
C ALA A 124 -6.73 -0.47 -13.29
N MET A 125 -5.64 -1.16 -13.60
CA MET A 125 -4.39 -1.09 -12.83
C MET A 125 -3.82 0.34 -12.79
N LEU A 126 -3.81 1.03 -13.94
CA LEU A 126 -3.29 2.39 -14.04
C LEU A 126 -4.18 3.39 -13.28
N ALA A 127 -5.51 3.25 -13.36
CA ALA A 127 -6.44 4.08 -12.59
C ALA A 127 -6.26 3.87 -11.08
N GLY A 128 -6.13 2.61 -10.64
CA GLY A 128 -5.85 2.28 -9.24
C GLY A 128 -4.55 2.90 -8.74
N PHE A 129 -3.48 2.76 -9.54
CA PHE A 129 -2.17 3.32 -9.23
C PHE A 129 -2.19 4.86 -9.15
N ILE A 130 -2.89 5.55 -10.05
CA ILE A 130 -3.04 7.01 -9.98
C ILE A 130 -3.78 7.42 -8.71
N ALA A 131 -4.84 6.70 -8.32
CA ALA A 131 -5.58 6.99 -7.09
C ALA A 131 -4.69 6.84 -5.84
N GLU A 132 -3.82 5.82 -5.80
CA GLU A 132 -2.82 5.66 -4.75
C GLU A 132 -1.84 6.83 -4.70
N LEU A 133 -1.29 7.24 -5.85
CA LEU A 133 -0.38 8.38 -5.93
C LEU A 133 -1.03 9.67 -5.43
N LEU A 134 -2.30 9.91 -5.77
CA LEU A 134 -3.04 11.07 -5.28
C LEU A 134 -3.23 11.02 -3.76
N ALA A 135 -3.56 9.85 -3.20
CA ALA A 135 -3.67 9.67 -1.77
C ALA A 135 -2.32 9.95 -1.08
N VAL A 136 -1.23 9.36 -1.58
CA VAL A 136 0.12 9.55 -1.05
C VAL A 136 0.57 11.01 -1.17
N TYR A 137 0.24 11.70 -2.26
CA TYR A 137 0.52 13.12 -2.42
C TYR A 137 -0.22 13.96 -1.38
N TYR A 138 -1.53 13.75 -1.23
CA TYR A 138 -2.38 14.55 -0.35
C TYR A 138 -2.01 14.35 1.13
N PHE A 139 -1.87 13.09 1.56
CA PHE A 139 -1.52 12.77 2.94
C PHE A 139 -0.03 12.96 3.22
N GLY A 140 0.83 12.65 2.26
CA GLY A 140 2.29 12.83 2.36
C GLY A 140 2.70 14.28 2.56
N LYS A 141 2.03 15.24 1.92
CA LYS A 141 2.25 16.67 2.19
C LYS A 141 2.06 17.05 3.66
N ARG A 142 1.02 16.52 4.31
CA ARG A 142 0.78 16.77 5.74
C ARG A 142 1.86 16.12 6.61
N VAL A 143 2.30 14.92 6.24
CA VAL A 143 3.38 14.21 6.92
C VAL A 143 4.72 14.95 6.76
N ILE A 144 5.02 15.55 5.61
CA ILE A 144 6.24 16.34 5.44
C ILE A 144 6.13 17.67 6.19
N LYS A 145 5.03 18.42 6.06
CA LYS A 145 4.86 19.72 6.72
C LYS A 145 4.97 19.63 8.25
N SER A 146 4.45 18.56 8.87
CA SER A 146 4.61 18.32 10.31
C SER A 146 6.09 18.17 10.74
N LYS A 147 7.02 17.93 9.82
CA LYS A 147 8.46 17.82 10.11
C LYS A 147 9.11 19.18 10.34
N ASP A 148 8.62 20.23 9.69
CA ASP A 148 9.18 21.58 9.80
C ASP A 148 8.68 22.32 11.05
N GLU A 149 7.63 21.80 11.71
CA GLU A 149 7.01 22.38 12.91
C GLU A 149 7.50 21.74 14.24
N THR A 150 8.42 20.77 14.18
CA THR A 150 9.03 20.08 15.34
C THR A 150 10.54 20.15 15.31
#